data_AF-A0AA88CIC2-F1
#
_entry.id   AF-A0AA88CIC2-F1
#
_cell.length_a   1.000
_cell.length_b   1.000
_cell.length_c   1.000
_cell.angle_alpha   90.00
_cell.angle_beta   90.00
_cell.angle_gamma   90.00
#
_symmetry.space_group_name_H-M   'P 1'
#
loop_
_entity.id
_entity.type
_entity.pdbx_description
1 polymer ?
#
loop_
_entity_poly.entity_id
_entity_poly.type
_entity_poly.pdbx_seq_one_letter_code
_entity_poly.pdbx_strand_id
1 'polypeptide(L)'
;MSEEMRTLEAQMQQRFTSQIHKATTSTPGFDDLARGVRETPLTSRITSTITLKFGNISFPRFDGMSDPHDHLLQYKHVVQSTNIPTDMLDDMMCKLFAQSLKGAALRWFCNLPAESIDSFDELSLEFMRSYSVHI
;
A
#
# COMPACT_ATOMS: atom_id res chain seq x y z
N MET A 1 22.19 45.79 -31.57
CA MET A 1 20.80 45.31 -31.71
C MET A 1 20.68 43.78 -31.78
N SER A 2 21.72 43.02 -32.17
CA SER A 2 21.69 41.55 -32.24
C SER A 2 21.99 40.84 -30.91
N GLU A 3 22.69 41.49 -29.98
CA GLU A 3 23.11 40.87 -28.71
C GLU A 3 21.99 40.89 -27.66
N GLU A 4 21.22 41.97 -27.56
CA GLU A 4 20.12 42.09 -26.58
C GLU A 4 19.01 41.05 -26.80
N MET A 5 18.70 40.73 -28.06
CA MET A 5 17.72 39.70 -28.39
C MET A 5 18.19 38.30 -27.99
N ARG A 6 19.49 38.02 -28.13
CA ARG A 6 20.12 36.77 -27.66
C ARG A 6 20.10 36.67 -26.14
N THR A 7 20.32 37.78 -25.44
CA THR A 7 20.25 37.85 -23.98
C THR A 7 18.83 37.62 -23.48
N LEU A 8 17.82 38.17 -24.16
CA LEU A 8 16.43 37.99 -23.78
C LEU A 8 15.96 36.55 -23.98
N GLU A 9 16.35 35.91 -25.09
CA GLU A 9 16.05 34.50 -25.35
C GLU A 9 16.72 33.58 -24.30
N ALA A 10 17.99 33.82 -24.00
CA ALA A 10 18.72 33.09 -22.97
C ALA A 10 18.06 33.25 -21.59
N GLN A 11 17.56 34.45 -21.26
CA GLN A 11 16.88 34.71 -19.99
C GLN A 11 15.50 34.04 -19.92
N MET A 12 14.75 34.01 -21.03
CA MET A 12 13.48 33.29 -21.10
C MET A 12 13.68 31.77 -20.99
N GLN A 13 14.69 31.22 -21.68
CA GLN A 13 15.08 29.81 -21.57
C GLN A 13 15.53 29.45 -20.15
N GLN A 14 16.36 30.29 -19.53
CA GLN A 14 16.84 30.07 -18.16
C GLN A 14 15.69 30.15 -17.14
N ARG A 15 14.70 31.02 -17.33
CA ARG A 15 13.50 31.07 -16.48
C ARG A 15 12.58 29.86 -16.67
N PHE A 16 12.47 29.35 -17.89
CA PHE A 16 11.69 28.15 -18.17
C PHE A 16 12.34 26.93 -17.52
N THR A 17 13.64 26.71 -17.76
CA THR A 17 14.38 25.63 -17.09
C THR A 17 14.25 25.77 -15.57
N SER A 18 14.42 26.98 -15.03
CA SER A 18 14.34 27.23 -13.58
C SER A 18 12.98 26.98 -12.94
N GLN A 19 11.90 27.10 -13.71
CA GLN A 19 10.58 26.66 -13.26
C GLN A 19 10.43 25.13 -13.32
N ILE A 20 11.01 24.45 -14.32
CA ILE A 20 10.99 22.98 -14.39
C ILE A 20 11.76 22.36 -13.23
N HIS A 21 12.98 22.84 -12.89
CA HIS A 21 13.71 22.28 -11.73
C HIS A 21 13.07 22.64 -10.37
N LYS A 22 12.25 23.69 -10.28
CA LYS A 22 11.42 23.94 -9.09
C LYS A 22 10.19 23.04 -9.01
N ALA A 23 9.68 22.54 -10.14
CA ALA A 23 8.56 21.59 -10.19
C ALA A 23 9.04 20.11 -10.14
N THR A 24 10.32 19.85 -10.42
CA THR A 24 10.98 18.54 -10.27
C THR A 24 11.80 18.49 -8.98
N THR A 25 11.26 18.98 -7.87
CA THR A 25 11.65 18.44 -6.56
C THR A 25 10.78 17.23 -6.34
N SER A 26 11.40 16.05 -6.39
CA SER A 26 10.80 14.74 -6.16
C SER A 26 9.58 14.85 -5.25
N THR A 27 8.40 14.58 -5.80
CA THR A 27 7.20 14.35 -5.01
C THR A 27 7.59 13.26 -4.01
N PRO A 28 7.68 13.54 -2.69
CA PRO A 28 8.17 12.55 -1.73
C PRO A 28 7.29 11.29 -1.68
N GLY A 29 6.08 11.35 -2.25
CA GLY A 29 5.17 10.21 -2.37
C GLY A 29 5.40 9.29 -3.57
N PHE A 30 6.13 9.70 -4.63
CA PHE A 30 6.33 8.84 -5.81
C PHE A 30 7.49 7.85 -5.61
N ASP A 31 8.58 8.29 -4.99
CA ASP A 31 9.69 7.43 -4.58
C ASP A 31 9.27 6.46 -3.46
N ASP A 32 8.36 6.88 -2.57
CA ASP A 32 7.81 6.04 -1.50
C ASP A 32 6.86 4.95 -2.05
N LEU A 33 6.06 5.29 -3.07
CA LEU A 33 5.25 4.33 -3.80
C LEU A 33 6.13 3.35 -4.59
N ALA A 34 7.19 3.84 -5.26
CA ALA A 34 8.13 3.02 -6.01
C ALA A 34 8.96 2.08 -5.11
N ARG A 35 9.29 2.50 -3.88
CA ARG A 35 9.91 1.63 -2.86
C ARG A 35 8.92 0.59 -2.32
N GLY A 36 7.68 0.98 -2.04
CA GLY A 36 6.61 0.05 -1.66
C GLY A 36 6.22 -0.96 -2.75
N VAL A 37 6.50 -0.65 -4.03
CA VAL A 37 6.35 -1.59 -5.15
C VAL A 37 7.46 -2.66 -5.17
N ARG A 38 8.60 -2.43 -4.51
CA ARG A 38 9.77 -3.33 -4.58
C ARG A 38 9.82 -4.38 -3.48
N GLU A 39 9.15 -4.16 -2.35
CA GLU A 39 9.23 -5.06 -1.19
C GLU A 39 7.86 -5.17 -0.52
N THR A 40 7.15 -6.26 -0.84
CA THR A 40 5.90 -6.63 -0.16
C THR A 40 6.24 -7.32 1.16
N PRO A 41 5.48 -7.07 2.24
CA PRO A 41 5.70 -7.77 3.51
C PRO A 41 5.29 -9.24 3.44
N LEU A 42 4.44 -9.60 2.47
CA LEU A 42 4.06 -10.99 2.22
C LEU A 42 5.20 -11.75 1.55
N THR A 43 5.44 -13.00 1.96
CA THR A 43 6.47 -13.85 1.35
C THR A 43 6.22 -14.11 -0.14
N SER A 44 7.28 -14.46 -0.86
CA SER A 44 7.21 -14.92 -2.25
C SER A 44 6.22 -16.07 -2.47
N ARG A 45 6.00 -16.95 -1.47
CA ARG A 45 5.01 -18.03 -1.52
C ARG A 45 3.60 -17.46 -1.66
N ILE A 46 3.20 -16.60 -0.72
CA ILE A 46 1.87 -15.99 -0.70
C ILE A 46 1.65 -15.15 -1.96
N THR A 47 2.64 -14.34 -2.36
CA THR A 47 2.51 -13.43 -3.51
C THR A 47 2.37 -14.19 -4.84
N SER A 48 3.01 -15.35 -4.97
CA SER A 48 2.93 -16.23 -6.14
C SER A 48 1.60 -16.99 -6.27
N THR A 49 0.81 -17.10 -5.20
CA THR A 49 -0.48 -17.81 -5.23
C THR A 49 -1.44 -17.20 -6.26
N ILE A 50 -2.06 -18.04 -7.09
CA ILE A 50 -2.94 -17.57 -8.16
C ILE A 50 -4.08 -16.74 -7.56
N THR A 51 -4.14 -15.46 -7.93
CA THR A 51 -5.27 -14.62 -7.55
C THR A 51 -6.44 -14.99 -8.45
N LEU A 52 -7.25 -15.95 -8.01
CA LEU A 52 -8.49 -16.27 -8.67
C LEU A 52 -9.41 -15.04 -8.57
N LYS A 53 -10.07 -14.69 -9.68
CA LYS A 53 -11.09 -13.64 -9.69
C LYS A 53 -12.36 -14.15 -9.01
N PHE A 54 -12.30 -14.30 -7.70
CA PHE A 54 -13.50 -14.39 -6.87
C PHE A 54 -14.27 -13.08 -7.09
N GLY A 55 -15.60 -13.14 -7.22
CA GLY A 55 -16.44 -11.95 -7.45
C GLY A 55 -16.06 -10.82 -6.51
N ASN A 56 -16.20 -9.57 -6.96
CA ASN A 56 -15.67 -8.38 -6.30
C ASN A 56 -15.92 -8.39 -4.78
N ILE A 57 -14.91 -8.80 -3.98
CA ILE A 57 -15.05 -8.92 -2.53
C ILE A 57 -14.98 -7.52 -1.94
N SER A 58 -16.03 -7.12 -1.23
CA SER A 58 -16.08 -5.81 -0.58
C SER A 58 -15.86 -5.97 0.91
N PHE A 59 -14.83 -5.31 1.43
CA PHE A 59 -14.54 -5.27 2.85
C PHE A 59 -14.93 -3.92 3.45
N PRO A 60 -15.43 -3.89 4.70
CA PRO A 60 -15.33 -2.69 5.53
C PRO A 60 -13.88 -2.20 5.57
N ARG A 61 -13.68 -0.89 5.41
CA ARG A 61 -12.35 -0.29 5.33
C ARG A 61 -11.90 0.20 6.70
N PHE A 62 -10.79 -0.32 7.20
CA PHE A 62 -10.16 0.08 8.46
C PHE A 62 -9.11 1.18 8.24
N ASP A 63 -9.25 2.32 8.91
CA ASP A 63 -8.27 3.42 8.92
C ASP A 63 -7.36 3.42 10.15
N GLY A 64 -7.64 2.60 11.17
CA GLY A 64 -6.92 2.60 12.45
C GLY A 64 -7.67 3.23 13.62
N MET A 65 -8.92 3.69 13.42
CA MET A 65 -9.67 4.39 14.47
C MET A 65 -10.75 3.54 15.17
N SER A 66 -11.19 2.45 14.55
CA SER A 66 -12.16 1.52 15.16
C SER A 66 -11.46 0.41 15.93
N ASP A 67 -12.23 -0.39 16.66
CA ASP A 67 -11.69 -1.56 17.36
C ASP A 67 -11.06 -2.55 16.34
N PRO A 68 -9.79 -2.95 16.53
CA PRO A 68 -9.08 -3.85 15.61
C PRO A 68 -9.59 -5.29 15.70
N HIS A 69 -10.10 -5.72 16.86
CA HIS A 69 -10.64 -7.07 17.03
C HIS A 69 -11.96 -7.22 16.25
N ASP A 70 -12.84 -6.23 16.32
CA ASP A 70 -14.07 -6.17 15.52
C ASP A 70 -13.78 -6.15 14.02
N HIS A 71 -12.74 -5.44 13.59
CA HIS A 71 -12.30 -5.48 12.19
C HIS A 71 -11.86 -6.88 11.76
N LEU A 72 -11.05 -7.59 12.57
CA LEU A 72 -10.63 -8.96 12.28
C LEU A 72 -11.82 -9.92 12.20
N LEU A 73 -12.79 -9.78 13.10
CA LEU A 73 -14.02 -10.60 13.08
C LEU A 73 -14.83 -10.37 11.80
N GLN A 74 -15.07 -9.11 11.44
CA GLN A 74 -15.81 -8.77 10.22
C GLN A 74 -15.07 -9.23 8.97
N TYR A 75 -13.75 -9.04 8.93
CA TYR A 75 -12.89 -9.50 7.85
C TYR A 75 -13.01 -11.01 7.64
N LYS A 76 -12.83 -11.80 8.71
CA LYS A 76 -12.96 -13.26 8.67
C LYS A 76 -14.35 -13.69 8.19
N HIS A 77 -15.40 -13.01 8.66
CA HIS A 77 -16.77 -13.30 8.23
C HIS A 77 -16.96 -13.09 6.72
N VAL A 78 -16.46 -11.98 6.16
CA VAL A 78 -16.51 -11.72 4.72
C VAL A 78 -15.76 -12.79 3.95
N VAL A 79 -14.52 -13.13 4.34
CA VAL A 79 -13.74 -14.17 3.65
C VAL A 79 -14.45 -15.52 3.70
N GLN A 80 -15.00 -15.92 4.85
CA GLN A 80 -15.74 -17.18 5.00
C GLN A 80 -16.99 -17.26 4.13
N SER A 81 -17.59 -16.11 3.80
CA SER A 81 -18.73 -16.05 2.88
C SER A 81 -18.34 -16.19 1.40
N THR A 82 -17.04 -16.22 1.08
CA THR A 82 -16.51 -16.38 -0.28
C THR A 82 -16.12 -17.82 -0.55
N ASN A 83 -16.26 -18.25 -1.81
CA ASN A 83 -15.95 -19.62 -2.23
C ASN A 83 -14.45 -19.81 -2.54
N ILE A 84 -13.59 -19.54 -1.55
CA ILE A 84 -12.14 -19.71 -1.65
C ILE A 84 -11.78 -21.17 -1.29
N PRO A 85 -10.98 -21.87 -2.13
CA PRO A 85 -10.48 -23.20 -1.80
C PRO A 85 -9.65 -23.21 -0.51
N THR A 86 -9.86 -24.23 0.33
CA THR A 86 -9.19 -24.35 1.64
C THR A 86 -7.66 -24.33 1.54
N ASP A 87 -7.09 -24.92 0.48
CA ASP A 87 -5.65 -24.98 0.21
C ASP A 87 -5.04 -23.61 -0.14
N MET A 88 -5.86 -22.64 -0.53
CA MET A 88 -5.43 -21.27 -0.84
C MET A 88 -5.93 -20.24 0.17
N LEU A 89 -6.69 -20.68 1.18
CA LEU A 89 -7.43 -19.78 2.06
C LEU A 89 -6.51 -18.82 2.82
N ASP A 90 -5.44 -19.34 3.43
CA ASP A 90 -4.51 -18.54 4.24
C ASP A 90 -3.77 -17.48 3.38
N ASP A 91 -3.23 -17.89 2.24
CA ASP A 91 -2.56 -16.99 1.30
C ASP A 91 -3.50 -15.89 0.77
N MET A 92 -4.74 -16.26 0.44
CA MET A 92 -5.75 -15.31 -0.02
C MET A 92 -6.18 -14.38 1.11
N MET A 93 -6.27 -14.87 2.34
CA MET A 93 -6.52 -14.03 3.52
C MET A 93 -5.42 -12.99 3.71
N CYS A 94 -4.15 -13.33 3.50
CA CYS A 94 -3.07 -12.35 3.56
C CYS A 94 -3.19 -11.28 2.46
N LYS A 95 -3.44 -11.71 1.22
CA LYS A 95 -3.58 -10.81 0.06
C LYS A 95 -4.75 -9.86 0.15
N LEU A 96 -5.91 -10.37 0.59
CA LEU A 96 -7.14 -9.60 0.68
C LEU A 96 -7.14 -8.67 1.89
N PHE A 97 -6.35 -8.95 2.93
CA PHE A 97 -6.30 -8.12 4.13
C PHE A 97 -5.89 -6.69 3.81
N ALA A 98 -4.89 -6.49 2.94
CA ALA A 98 -4.49 -5.15 2.49
C ALA A 98 -5.64 -4.37 1.83
N GLN A 99 -6.59 -5.05 1.18
CA GLN A 99 -7.79 -4.42 0.60
C GLN A 99 -8.81 -4.00 1.65
N SER A 100 -8.74 -4.54 2.86
CA SER A 100 -9.56 -4.11 3.99
C SER A 100 -9.01 -2.86 4.68
N LEU A 101 -7.78 -2.44 4.36
CA LEU A 101 -7.12 -1.29 4.98
C LEU A 101 -7.25 -0.02 4.12
N LYS A 102 -7.16 1.14 4.77
CA LYS A 102 -7.03 2.46 4.15
C LYS A 102 -6.17 3.38 5.01
N GLY A 103 -5.71 4.49 4.44
CA GLY A 103 -5.05 5.55 5.20
C GLY A 103 -3.84 5.07 6.00
N ALA A 104 -3.82 5.34 7.30
CA ALA A 104 -2.71 4.99 8.19
C ALA A 104 -2.50 3.47 8.31
N ALA A 105 -3.59 2.69 8.39
CA ALA A 105 -3.51 1.23 8.44
C ALA A 105 -2.90 0.61 7.19
N LEU A 106 -3.24 1.12 6.00
CA LEU A 106 -2.61 0.63 4.78
C LEU A 106 -1.12 0.95 4.73
N ARG A 107 -0.72 2.16 5.17
CA ARG A 107 0.70 2.53 5.25
C ARG A 107 1.46 1.68 6.27
N TRP A 108 0.85 1.36 7.41
CA TRP A 108 1.42 0.43 8.38
C TRP A 108 1.74 -0.91 7.72
N PHE A 109 0.79 -1.49 7.00
CA PHE A 109 0.99 -2.77 6.30
C PHE A 109 2.15 -2.68 5.30
N CYS A 110 2.19 -1.63 4.47
CA CYS A 110 3.27 -1.44 3.49
C CYS A 110 4.65 -1.17 4.12
N ASN A 111 4.71 -0.79 5.40
CA ASN A 111 5.94 -0.51 6.13
C ASN A 111 6.44 -1.71 6.96
N LEU A 112 5.71 -2.83 6.98
CA LEU A 112 6.20 -4.07 7.56
C LEU A 112 7.47 -4.54 6.80
N PRO A 113 8.40 -5.25 7.47
CA PRO A 113 9.61 -5.71 6.81
C PRO A 113 9.29 -6.63 5.61
N ALA A 114 10.11 -6.56 4.57
CA ALA A 114 9.95 -7.37 3.37
C ALA A 114 9.95 -8.87 3.72
N GLU A 115 9.05 -9.63 3.08
CA GLU A 115 8.91 -11.09 3.26
C GLU A 115 8.78 -11.55 4.73
N SER A 116 8.28 -10.70 5.62
CA SER A 116 8.16 -11.02 7.05
C SER A 116 6.86 -11.73 7.44
N ILE A 117 5.87 -11.76 6.55
CA ILE A 117 4.55 -12.33 6.80
C ILE A 117 4.37 -13.54 5.88
N ASP A 118 4.35 -14.73 6.47
CA ASP A 118 4.18 -16.01 5.78
C ASP A 118 2.85 -16.68 6.12
N SER A 119 2.02 -16.11 7.00
CA SER A 119 0.67 -16.63 7.27
C SER A 119 -0.31 -15.55 7.73
N PHE A 120 -1.62 -15.85 7.68
CA PHE A 120 -2.62 -14.91 8.17
C PHE A 120 -2.56 -14.75 9.70
N ASP A 121 -2.15 -15.80 10.42
CA ASP A 121 -1.97 -15.73 11.87
C ASP A 121 -0.87 -14.73 12.25
N GLU A 122 0.29 -14.79 11.59
CA GLU A 122 1.38 -13.81 11.76
C GLU A 122 0.90 -12.38 11.46
N LEU A 123 0.20 -12.19 10.34
CA LEU A 123 -0.35 -10.90 9.96
C LEU A 123 -1.32 -10.36 11.02
N SER A 124 -2.23 -11.21 11.49
CA SER A 124 -3.24 -10.83 12.49
C SER A 124 -2.60 -10.45 13.83
N LEU A 125 -1.52 -11.14 14.21
CA LEU A 125 -0.77 -10.87 15.43
C LEU A 125 -0.04 -9.52 15.34
N GLU A 126 0.62 -9.24 14.22
CA GLU A 126 1.28 -7.95 14.00
C GLU A 126 0.29 -6.80 13.94
N PHE A 127 -0.85 -7.03 13.30
CA PHE A 127 -1.96 -6.08 13.26
C PHE A 127 -2.48 -5.75 14.66
N MET A 128 -2.77 -6.78 15.46
CA MET A 128 -3.23 -6.61 16.84
C MET A 128 -2.20 -5.91 17.71
N ARG A 129 -0.91 -6.26 17.58
CA ARG A 129 0.17 -5.57 18.32
C ARG A 129 0.19 -4.07 18.02
N SER A 130 -0.07 -3.71 16.76
CA SER A 130 0.04 -2.31 16.30
C SER A 130 -1.17 -1.46 16.68
N TYR A 131 -2.38 -2.04 16.65
CA TYR A 131 -3.62 -1.28 16.83
C TYR A 131 -4.36 -1.53 18.16
N SER A 132 -4.04 -2.59 18.91
CA SER A 132 -4.71 -2.88 20.21
C SER A 132 -4.15 -2.08 21.39
N VAL A 133 -3.05 -1.35 21.21
CA VAL A 133 -2.37 -0.61 22.29
C VAL A 133 -2.91 0.83 22.44
N HIS A 134 -3.80 1.28 21.55
CA HIS A 134 -4.36 2.64 21.56
C HIS A 134 -5.81 2.66 22.07
N ILE A 135 -6.03 2.30 23.33
CA ILE A 135 -7.24 2.65 24.10
C ILE A 135 -6.85 3.60 25.23
#